data_AF-A0A497R7C9-F1
#
_entry.id   AF-A0A497R7C9-F1
#
_cell.length_a   1.000
_cell.length_b   1.000
_cell.length_c   1.000
_cell.angle_alpha   90.00
_cell.angle_beta   90.00
_cell.angle_gamma   90.00
#
_symmetry.space_group_name_H-M   'P 1'
#
loop_
_entity.id
_entity.type
_entity.pdbx_description
1 polymer ?
#
loop_
_entity_poly.entity_id
_entity_poly.type
_entity_poly.pdbx_seq_one_letter_code
_entity_poly.pdbx_strand_id
1 'polypeptide(L)'
;MRGFFIGRFQPYHLGHHEVVKNIIQEVDELIIGIGSAQESHSLENPFTAGERVLMISMALNELNIRKKVYIIPLEDIKRNSLWVAHVKEMVPPFDVVYSNNPLVKRLFKEAGMEVRSTHMYNRVEYQGTEIRKKMINGDDWKKYVPRAVAEVIEAIDGINRIREIAGKDV
;
A
#
# COMPACT_ATOMS: atom_id res chain seq x y z
N MET A 1 -18.75 -10.75 -4.73
CA MET A 1 -18.12 -9.52 -5.23
C MET A 1 -16.70 -9.40 -4.69
N ARG A 2 -15.70 -9.26 -5.57
CA ARG A 2 -14.28 -9.09 -5.23
C ARG A 2 -13.82 -7.66 -5.51
N GLY A 3 -13.22 -7.02 -4.51
CA GLY A 3 -12.65 -5.68 -4.63
C GLY A 3 -11.15 -5.70 -4.95
N PHE A 4 -10.67 -4.68 -5.64
CA PHE A 4 -9.25 -4.43 -5.88
C PHE A 4 -8.82 -3.08 -5.31
N PHE A 5 -7.90 -3.08 -4.35
CA PHE A 5 -7.30 -1.90 -3.74
C PHE A 5 -5.81 -1.86 -4.05
N ILE A 6 -5.30 -0.74 -4.57
CA ILE A 6 -3.90 -0.61 -4.98
C ILE A 6 -3.21 0.60 -4.35
N GLY A 7 -1.97 0.39 -3.93
CA GLY A 7 -1.09 1.45 -3.42
C GLY A 7 0.37 1.01 -3.41
N ARG A 8 1.29 1.97 -3.23
CA ARG A 8 2.73 1.67 -3.08
C ARG A 8 3.06 1.09 -1.70
N PHE A 9 2.32 1.51 -0.67
CA PHE A 9 2.52 1.09 0.73
C PHE A 9 3.95 1.29 1.25
N GLN A 10 4.47 2.51 1.15
CA GLN A 10 5.84 2.89 1.52
C GLN A 10 5.87 3.83 2.75
N PRO A 11 5.61 3.36 3.99
CA PRO A 11 5.18 2.01 4.38
C PRO A 11 3.65 1.83 4.32
N TYR A 12 3.15 0.65 4.69
CA TYR A 12 1.75 0.49 5.09
C TYR A 12 1.48 1.27 6.38
N HIS A 13 0.33 1.93 6.50
CA HIS A 13 0.07 2.88 7.59
C HIS A 13 -1.41 2.89 7.99
N LEU A 14 -1.74 3.55 9.11
CA LEU A 14 -3.10 3.52 9.67
C LEU A 14 -4.17 4.03 8.70
N GLY A 15 -3.85 5.03 7.87
CA GLY A 15 -4.77 5.46 6.79
C GLY A 15 -5.13 4.34 5.81
N HIS A 16 -4.17 3.50 5.38
CA HIS A 16 -4.46 2.34 4.54
C HIS A 16 -5.25 1.27 5.30
N HIS A 17 -4.95 1.13 6.59
CA HIS A 17 -5.59 0.18 7.48
C HIS A 17 -7.09 0.44 7.64
N GLU A 18 -7.47 1.70 7.87
CA GLU A 18 -8.88 2.10 7.93
C GLU A 18 -9.57 1.92 6.57
N VAL A 19 -8.91 2.26 5.46
CA VAL A 19 -9.47 2.00 4.12
C VAL A 19 -9.77 0.52 3.92
N VAL A 20 -8.83 -0.37 4.29
CA VAL A 20 -9.06 -1.82 4.18
C VAL A 20 -10.23 -2.27 5.05
N LYS A 21 -10.32 -1.80 6.31
CA LYS A 21 -11.45 -2.13 7.21
C LYS A 21 -12.81 -1.79 6.62
N ASN A 22 -12.92 -0.68 5.89
CA ASN A 22 -14.19 -0.30 5.25
C ASN A 22 -14.48 -1.16 4.02
N ILE A 23 -13.48 -1.34 3.15
CA ILE A 23 -13.67 -2.12 1.92
C ILE A 23 -14.12 -3.54 2.25
N ILE A 24 -13.50 -4.19 3.24
CA ILE A 24 -13.89 -5.55 3.63
C ILE A 24 -15.32 -5.64 4.17
N GLN A 25 -16.00 -4.54 4.53
CA GLN A 25 -17.44 -4.60 4.85
C GLN A 25 -18.29 -4.66 3.57
N GLU A 26 -17.80 -4.12 2.46
CA GLU A 26 -18.53 -4.02 1.19
C GLU A 26 -18.34 -5.23 0.26
N VAL A 27 -17.19 -5.93 0.35
CA VAL A 27 -16.83 -7.02 -0.59
C VAL A 27 -16.66 -8.36 0.12
N ASP A 28 -16.82 -9.48 -0.60
CA ASP A 28 -16.61 -10.83 -0.06
C ASP A 28 -15.12 -11.18 0.05
N GLU A 29 -14.34 -10.69 -0.91
CA GLU A 29 -12.91 -10.91 -1.02
C GLU A 29 -12.22 -9.61 -1.45
N LEU A 30 -10.99 -9.39 -0.98
CA LEU A 30 -10.22 -8.19 -1.30
C LEU A 30 -8.85 -8.57 -1.88
N ILE A 31 -8.49 -7.97 -3.00
CA ILE A 31 -7.14 -7.99 -3.54
C ILE A 31 -6.47 -6.67 -3.16
N ILE A 32 -5.30 -6.76 -2.54
CA ILE A 32 -4.42 -5.63 -2.24
C ILE A 32 -3.21 -5.72 -3.19
N GLY A 33 -3.21 -4.87 -4.21
CA GLY A 33 -2.10 -4.73 -5.15
C GLY A 33 -1.00 -3.83 -4.58
N ILE A 34 0.20 -4.36 -4.38
CA ILE A 34 1.38 -3.57 -3.99
C ILE A 34 2.03 -3.05 -5.27
N GLY A 35 1.68 -1.81 -5.65
CA GLY A 35 2.22 -1.15 -6.84
C GLY A 35 3.69 -0.73 -6.67
N SER A 36 4.35 -0.46 -7.79
CA SER A 36 5.79 -0.17 -7.85
C SER A 36 6.60 -1.24 -7.10
N ALA A 37 6.29 -2.51 -7.36
CA ALA A 37 6.93 -3.64 -6.69
C ALA A 37 8.44 -3.71 -6.94
N GLN A 38 8.90 -3.25 -8.11
CA GLN A 38 10.30 -3.18 -8.49
C GLN A 38 11.10 -2.08 -7.77
N GLU A 39 10.43 -1.09 -7.17
CA GLU A 39 11.09 0.04 -6.51
C GLU A 39 11.44 -0.26 -5.05
N SER A 40 12.68 0.07 -4.65
CA SER A 40 13.18 -0.01 -3.27
C SER A 40 14.40 0.90 -3.10
N HIS A 41 14.91 1.04 -1.87
CA HIS A 41 16.18 1.76 -1.57
C HIS A 41 16.24 3.21 -2.10
N SER A 42 15.12 3.91 -2.08
CA SER A 42 15.05 5.36 -2.35
C SER A 42 14.26 6.08 -1.24
N LEU A 43 14.40 7.40 -1.16
CA LEU A 43 13.62 8.21 -0.20
C LEU A 43 12.10 8.10 -0.44
N GLU A 44 11.67 7.86 -1.68
CA GLU A 44 10.26 7.66 -1.99
C GLU A 44 9.79 6.23 -1.75
N ASN A 45 10.65 5.26 -2.07
CA ASN A 45 10.37 3.83 -1.99
C ASN A 45 11.48 3.14 -1.20
N PRO A 46 11.52 3.24 0.15
CA PRO A 46 12.59 2.66 0.94
C PRO A 46 12.46 1.13 1.08
N PHE A 47 11.24 0.59 1.04
CA PHE A 47 10.95 -0.82 1.31
C PHE A 47 10.75 -1.63 0.03
N THR A 48 11.24 -2.87 0.03
CA THR A 48 11.07 -3.83 -1.07
C THR A 48 9.62 -4.32 -1.17
N ALA A 49 9.25 -4.97 -2.27
CA ALA A 49 7.94 -5.62 -2.37
C ALA A 49 7.72 -6.66 -1.25
N GLY A 50 8.71 -7.50 -0.96
CA GLY A 50 8.61 -8.54 0.07
C GLY A 50 8.41 -7.97 1.47
N GLU A 51 9.13 -6.91 1.82
CA GLU A 51 8.95 -6.20 3.09
C GLU A 51 7.53 -5.63 3.22
N ARG A 52 7.01 -5.04 2.13
CA ARG A 52 5.65 -4.50 2.09
C ARG A 52 4.58 -5.60 2.18
N VAL A 53 4.80 -6.76 1.54
CA VAL A 53 3.94 -7.93 1.71
C VAL A 53 3.89 -8.34 3.18
N LEU A 54 5.06 -8.42 3.83
CA LEU A 54 5.16 -8.78 5.25
C LEU A 54 4.43 -7.77 6.15
N MET A 55 4.65 -6.47 5.93
CA MET A 55 3.95 -5.40 6.68
C MET A 55 2.44 -5.52 6.57
N ILE A 56 1.91 -5.70 5.35
CA ILE A 56 0.46 -5.80 5.13
C ILE A 56 -0.08 -7.09 5.75
N SER A 57 0.56 -8.23 5.48
CA SER A 57 0.15 -9.53 6.03
C SER A 57 0.06 -9.48 7.56
N MET A 58 1.08 -8.94 8.21
CA MET A 58 1.12 -8.85 9.67
C MET A 58 0.10 -7.86 10.23
N ALA A 59 -0.09 -6.71 9.59
CA ALA A 59 -1.13 -5.76 9.98
C ALA A 59 -2.54 -6.35 9.86
N LEU A 60 -2.83 -7.12 8.79
CA LEU A 60 -4.15 -7.73 8.61
C LEU A 60 -4.43 -8.85 9.61
N ASN A 61 -3.41 -9.57 10.08
CA ASN A 61 -3.57 -10.55 11.16
C ASN A 61 -4.06 -9.90 12.46
N GLU A 62 -3.63 -8.66 12.77
CA GLU A 62 -4.13 -7.92 13.94
C GLU A 62 -5.64 -7.61 13.86
N LEU A 63 -6.20 -7.56 12.65
CA LEU A 63 -7.61 -7.27 12.43
C LEU A 63 -8.54 -8.48 12.56
N ASN A 64 -7.98 -9.70 12.72
CA ASN A 64 -8.77 -10.94 12.75
C ASN A 64 -9.79 -11.03 11.60
N ILE A 65 -9.39 -10.58 10.41
CA ILE A 65 -10.26 -10.57 9.23
C ILE A 65 -10.58 -12.01 8.84
N ARG A 66 -11.87 -12.35 8.78
CA ARG A 66 -12.34 -13.66 8.31
C ARG A 66 -12.49 -13.74 6.79
N LYS A 67 -12.47 -12.59 6.11
CA LYS A 67 -12.60 -12.50 4.65
C LYS A 67 -11.28 -12.86 3.96
N LYS A 68 -11.36 -13.42 2.75
CA LYS A 68 -10.15 -13.75 1.97
C LYS A 68 -9.50 -12.47 1.46
N VAL A 69 -8.21 -12.33 1.73
CA VAL A 69 -7.41 -11.22 1.22
C VAL A 69 -6.23 -11.77 0.43
N TYR A 70 -6.04 -11.25 -0.78
CA TYR A 70 -4.89 -11.55 -1.64
C TYR A 70 -3.94 -10.36 -1.62
N ILE A 71 -2.67 -10.59 -1.30
CA ILE A 71 -1.64 -9.54 -1.33
C ILE A 71 -0.72 -9.86 -2.49
N ILE A 72 -0.75 -9.03 -3.54
CA ILE A 72 -0.05 -9.33 -4.81
C ILE A 72 0.85 -8.16 -5.18
N PRO A 73 2.18 -8.35 -5.25
CA PRO A 73 3.10 -7.38 -5.83
C PRO A 73 2.84 -7.17 -7.32
N LEU A 74 2.79 -5.90 -7.74
CA LEU A 74 2.56 -5.49 -9.12
C LEU A 74 3.68 -4.52 -9.53
N GLU A 75 4.46 -4.91 -10.53
CA GLU A 75 5.48 -4.04 -11.12
C GLU A 75 4.84 -3.00 -12.03
N ASP A 76 5.48 -1.83 -12.14
CA ASP A 76 5.04 -0.82 -13.08
C ASP A 76 5.53 -1.16 -14.50
N ILE A 77 4.63 -1.07 -15.47
CA ILE A 77 4.98 -1.15 -16.89
C ILE A 77 4.98 0.25 -17.50
N LYS A 78 5.94 0.54 -18.39
CA LYS A 78 6.09 1.85 -19.06
C LYS A 78 5.07 2.09 -20.17
N ARG A 79 3.84 1.57 -20.03
CA ARG A 79 2.74 1.69 -21.01
C ARG A 79 1.40 1.70 -20.28
N ASN A 80 0.91 2.89 -19.94
CA ASN A 80 -0.36 3.07 -19.23
C ASN A 80 -1.55 2.39 -19.92
N SER A 81 -1.58 2.38 -21.26
CA SER A 81 -2.64 1.73 -22.04
C SER A 81 -2.72 0.20 -21.86
N LEU A 82 -1.62 -0.44 -21.44
CA LEU A 82 -1.57 -1.88 -21.16
C LEU A 82 -1.68 -2.20 -19.66
N TRP A 83 -1.63 -1.19 -18.80
CA TRP A 83 -1.47 -1.39 -17.35
C TRP A 83 -2.66 -2.12 -16.72
N VAL A 84 -3.88 -1.83 -17.15
CA VAL A 84 -5.07 -2.54 -16.66
C VAL A 84 -5.08 -4.01 -17.10
N ALA A 85 -4.68 -4.30 -18.34
CA ALA A 85 -4.57 -5.67 -18.82
C ALA A 85 -3.48 -6.43 -18.05
N HIS A 86 -2.35 -5.79 -17.79
CA HIS A 86 -1.29 -6.33 -16.94
C HIS A 86 -1.78 -6.65 -15.53
N VAL A 87 -2.51 -5.73 -14.87
CA VAL A 87 -3.08 -6.00 -13.54
C VAL A 87 -4.04 -7.19 -13.58
N LYS A 88 -4.95 -7.24 -14.57
CA LYS A 88 -5.93 -8.33 -14.70
C LYS A 88 -5.29 -9.71 -14.91
N GLU A 89 -4.13 -9.76 -15.56
CA GLU A 89 -3.36 -11.01 -15.74
C GLU A 89 -2.72 -11.48 -14.44
N MET A 90 -2.25 -10.54 -13.61
CA MET A 90 -1.47 -10.85 -12.41
C MET A 90 -2.31 -11.18 -11.17
N VAL A 91 -3.62 -10.88 -11.19
CA VAL A 91 -4.49 -11.00 -10.02
C VAL A 91 -5.78 -11.78 -10.31
N PRO A 92 -6.44 -12.37 -9.29
CA PRO A 92 -7.76 -12.98 -9.49
C PRO A 92 -8.78 -11.99 -10.08
N PRO A 93 -9.78 -12.44 -10.85
CA PRO A 93 -10.81 -11.54 -11.42
C PRO A 93 -11.49 -10.66 -10.36
N PHE A 94 -11.77 -9.40 -10.62
CA PHE A 94 -12.41 -8.50 -9.65
C PHE A 94 -13.47 -7.61 -10.30
N ASP A 95 -14.42 -7.17 -9.47
CA ASP A 95 -15.63 -6.48 -9.92
C ASP A 95 -15.52 -4.96 -9.76
N VAL A 96 -14.86 -4.51 -8.68
CA VAL A 96 -14.79 -3.09 -8.31
C VAL A 96 -13.39 -2.67 -7.90
N VAL A 97 -12.95 -1.50 -8.35
CA VAL A 97 -11.66 -0.90 -8.02
C VAL A 97 -11.81 0.20 -6.99
N TYR A 98 -10.98 0.18 -5.96
CA TYR A 98 -10.87 1.20 -4.93
C TYR A 98 -9.56 1.96 -5.10
N SER A 99 -9.64 3.26 -5.41
CA SER A 99 -8.45 4.10 -5.52
C SER A 99 -8.79 5.57 -5.31
N ASN A 100 -7.81 6.37 -4.88
CA ASN A 100 -7.87 7.83 -4.91
C ASN A 100 -6.87 8.46 -5.87
N ASN A 101 -6.06 7.65 -6.56
CA ASN A 101 -5.12 8.12 -7.57
C ASN A 101 -5.88 8.44 -8.88
N PRO A 102 -5.80 9.69 -9.41
CA PRO A 102 -6.54 10.07 -10.62
C PRO A 102 -6.20 9.24 -11.86
N LEU A 103 -4.93 8.86 -12.05
CA LEU A 103 -4.50 8.03 -13.17
C LEU A 103 -5.11 6.63 -13.08
N VAL A 104 -5.01 5.97 -11.93
CA VAL A 104 -5.61 4.65 -11.69
C VAL A 104 -7.12 4.71 -11.96
N LYS A 105 -7.82 5.73 -11.44
CA LYS A 105 -9.25 5.92 -11.70
C LYS A 105 -9.54 6.04 -13.20
N ARG A 106 -8.74 6.81 -13.93
CA ARG A 106 -8.94 7.04 -15.37
C ARG A 106 -8.76 5.74 -16.16
N LEU A 107 -7.66 5.03 -15.93
CA LEU A 107 -7.32 3.80 -16.66
C LEU A 107 -8.38 2.70 -16.47
N PHE A 108 -8.83 2.47 -15.23
CA PHE A 108 -9.86 1.44 -14.98
C PHE A 108 -11.25 1.83 -15.51
N LYS A 109 -11.60 3.12 -15.48
CA LYS A 109 -12.84 3.60 -16.10
C LYS A 109 -12.83 3.43 -17.63
N GLU A 110 -11.70 3.71 -18.28
CA GLU A 110 -11.54 3.46 -19.73
C GLU A 110 -11.64 1.98 -20.07
N ALA A 111 -11.24 1.09 -19.16
CA ALA A 111 -11.41 -0.36 -19.29
C ALA A 111 -12.82 -0.86 -18.91
N GLY A 112 -13.80 0.03 -18.71
CA GLY A 112 -15.20 -0.31 -18.42
C GLY A 112 -15.45 -0.83 -17.01
N MET A 113 -14.53 -0.63 -16.06
CA MET A 113 -14.65 -1.14 -14.69
C MET A 113 -15.30 -0.13 -13.75
N GLU A 114 -16.02 -0.63 -12.75
CA GLU A 114 -16.52 0.18 -11.65
C GLU A 114 -15.34 0.67 -10.79
N VAL A 115 -15.28 1.98 -10.54
CA VAL A 115 -14.25 2.58 -9.70
C VAL A 115 -14.88 3.41 -8.60
N ARG A 116 -14.63 3.01 -7.35
CA ARG A 116 -15.05 3.71 -6.14
C ARG A 116 -13.90 4.48 -5.52
N SER A 117 -14.20 5.65 -4.99
CA SER A 117 -13.26 6.44 -4.21
C SER A 117 -13.30 5.96 -2.76
N THR A 118 -12.15 5.84 -2.10
CA THR A 118 -12.11 5.46 -0.68
C THR A 118 -12.23 6.70 0.19
N HIS A 119 -12.83 6.55 1.37
CA HIS A 119 -12.80 7.61 2.39
C HIS A 119 -11.35 7.83 2.83
N MET A 120 -10.96 9.09 2.99
CA MET A 120 -9.57 9.42 3.33
C MET A 120 -9.48 9.83 4.78
N TYR A 121 -8.80 9.00 5.55
CA TYR A 121 -8.61 9.18 6.97
C TYR A 121 -7.40 10.08 7.21
N ASN A 122 -7.61 11.19 7.91
CA ASN A 122 -6.58 12.12 8.39
C ASN A 122 -5.45 12.38 7.37
N ARG A 123 -5.82 12.98 6.22
CA ARG A 123 -4.92 13.23 5.07
C ARG A 123 -3.65 13.98 5.41
N VAL A 124 -3.60 14.75 6.50
CA VAL A 124 -2.41 15.53 6.85
C VAL A 124 -1.34 14.63 7.48
N GLU A 125 -1.77 13.67 8.30
CA GLU A 125 -0.86 12.86 9.10
C GLU A 125 -0.61 11.46 8.54
N TYR A 126 -1.61 10.83 7.92
CA TYR A 126 -1.49 9.48 7.37
C TYR A 126 -1.09 9.50 5.89
N GLN A 127 0.08 10.08 5.63
CA GLN A 127 0.75 10.01 4.32
C GLN A 127 2.11 9.33 4.46
N GLY A 128 2.41 8.38 3.57
CA GLY A 128 3.73 7.76 3.50
C GLY A 128 4.88 8.78 3.45
N THR A 129 4.69 9.89 2.73
CA THR A 129 5.69 10.98 2.67
C THR A 129 5.98 11.59 4.04
N GLU A 130 4.95 11.90 4.83
CA GLU A 130 5.14 12.48 6.17
C GLU A 130 5.69 11.47 7.17
N ILE A 131 5.28 10.21 7.06
CA ILE A 131 5.83 9.11 7.88
C ILE A 131 7.32 8.93 7.61
N ARG A 132 7.74 8.90 6.34
CA ARG A 132 9.16 8.78 5.97
C ARG A 132 9.98 9.98 6.44
N LYS A 133 9.45 11.21 6.35
CA LYS A 133 10.10 12.40 6.92
C LYS A 133 10.33 12.25 8.43
N LYS A 134 9.34 11.76 9.17
CA LYS A 134 9.46 11.50 10.61
C LYS A 134 10.54 10.46 10.92
N MET A 135 10.59 9.36 10.16
CA MET A 135 11.66 8.35 10.27
C MET A 135 13.05 8.97 10.08
N ILE A 136 13.22 9.78 9.02
CA ILE A 136 14.48 10.46 8.71
C ILE A 136 14.89 11.45 9.81
N ASN A 137 13.93 12.17 10.40
CA ASN A 137 14.20 13.17 11.43
C ASN A 137 14.32 12.60 12.85
N GLY A 138 13.95 11.34 13.06
CA GLY A 138 13.88 10.75 14.40
C GLY A 138 12.67 11.18 15.22
N ASP A 139 11.63 11.66 14.56
CA ASP A 139 10.33 11.92 15.19
C ASP A 139 9.57 10.62 15.45
N ASP A 140 8.52 10.68 16.28
CA ASP A 140 7.65 9.55 16.57
C ASP A 140 6.77 9.17 15.35
N TRP A 141 7.31 8.30 14.50
CA TRP A 141 6.63 7.75 13.33
C TRP A 141 5.75 6.53 13.65
N LYS A 142 6.03 5.82 14.76
CA LYS A 142 5.39 4.54 15.10
C LYS A 142 3.89 4.69 15.30
N LYS A 143 3.44 5.81 15.88
CA LYS A 143 2.00 6.09 16.08
C LYS A 143 1.17 6.22 14.80
N TYR A 144 1.81 6.31 13.63
CA TYR A 144 1.13 6.46 12.34
C TYR A 144 0.98 5.15 11.56
N VAL A 145 1.50 4.03 12.09
CA VAL A 145 1.42 2.70 11.48
C VAL A 145 0.80 1.69 12.45
N PRO A 146 0.22 0.57 11.97
CA PRO A 146 -0.13 -0.55 12.84
C PRO A 146 1.10 -1.05 13.62
N ARG A 147 0.89 -1.58 14.82
CA ARG A 147 1.99 -2.04 15.69
C ARG A 147 2.84 -3.09 14.98
N ALA A 148 2.22 -4.07 14.34
CA ALA A 148 2.94 -5.09 13.58
C ALA A 148 3.80 -4.52 12.43
N VAL A 149 3.41 -3.39 11.83
CA VAL A 149 4.23 -2.73 10.80
C VAL A 149 5.45 -2.07 11.42
N ALA A 150 5.30 -1.44 12.59
CA ALA A 150 6.44 -0.88 13.31
C ALA A 150 7.47 -1.97 13.65
N GLU A 151 7.01 -3.12 14.14
CA GLU A 151 7.86 -4.28 14.43
C GLU A 151 8.61 -4.78 13.19
N VAL A 152 7.93 -4.87 12.05
CA VAL A 152 8.56 -5.26 10.77
C VAL A 152 9.64 -4.25 10.36
N ILE A 153 9.35 -2.94 10.43
CA ILE A 153 10.30 -1.88 10.05
C ILE A 153 11.56 -1.92 10.93
N GLU A 154 11.41 -2.20 12.22
CA GLU A 154 12.56 -2.37 13.13
C GLU A 154 13.35 -3.64 12.82
N ALA A 155 12.67 -4.75 12.55
CA ALA A 155 13.31 -6.04 12.27
C ALA A 155 14.16 -6.03 10.98
N ILE A 156 13.79 -5.21 9.99
CA ILE A 156 14.52 -5.09 8.70
C ILE A 156 15.52 -3.94 8.66
N ASP A 157 15.77 -3.31 9.81
CA ASP A 157 16.59 -2.11 9.95
C ASP A 157 16.18 -0.95 9.01
N GLY A 158 14.86 -0.76 8.85
CA GLY A 158 14.30 0.19 7.90
C GLY A 158 14.59 1.66 8.22
N ILE A 159 14.82 1.97 9.50
CA ILE A 159 15.10 3.34 9.97
C ILE A 159 16.54 3.76 9.63
N ASN A 160 17.53 2.90 9.88
CA ASN A 160 18.90 3.22 9.50
C ASN A 160 19.01 3.30 7.98
N ARG A 161 18.42 2.33 7.25
CA ARG A 161 18.39 2.33 5.79
C ARG A 161 17.91 3.67 5.21
N ILE A 162 16.75 4.19 5.65
CA ILE A 162 16.21 5.43 5.08
C ILE A 162 17.03 6.66 5.47
N ARG A 163 17.70 6.66 6.63
CA ARG A 163 18.59 7.73 7.09
C ARG A 163 19.90 7.76 6.31
N GLU A 164 20.51 6.60 6.09
CA GLU A 164 21.70 6.44 5.25
C GLU A 164 21.42 6.92 3.81
N ILE A 165 20.30 6.50 3.21
CA ILE A 165 19.88 6.98 1.88
C ILE A 165 19.66 8.50 1.88
N ALA A 166 19.23 9.09 2.99
CA ALA A 166 19.04 10.53 3.13
C ALA A 166 20.34 11.30 3.38
N GLY A 167 21.47 10.63 3.55
CA GLY A 167 22.75 11.25 3.94
C GLY A 167 22.72 11.83 5.36
N LYS A 168 21.86 11.28 6.24
CA LYS A 168 21.88 11.58 7.67
C LYS A 168 22.47 10.38 8.40
N ASP A 169 23.71 10.49 8.87
CA ASP A 169 24.31 9.48 9.74
C ASP A 169 23.62 9.49 11.13
N VAL A 170 23.58 8.32 11.78
CA VAL A 170 22.98 8.08 13.11
C VAL A 170 23.80 8.74 14.21
#